data_AF-A0A447R6V4-F1
#
_entry.id   AF-A0A447R6V4-F1
#
_cell.length_a   1.000
_cell.length_b   1.000
_cell.length_c   1.000
_cell.angle_alpha   90.00
_cell.angle_beta   90.00
_cell.angle_gamma   90.00
#
_symmetry.space_group_name_H-M   'P 1'
#
loop_
_entity.id
_entity.type
_entity.pdbx_description
1 polymer ?
#
loop_
_entity_poly.entity_id
_entity_poly.type
_entity_poly.pdbx_seq_one_letter_code
_entity_poly.pdbx_strand_id
1 'polypeptide(L)'
;MGSPSAPAELSHWPGLSLASGKHIHRWELYGPQGARAEVHFTPRMITTDMLALREAAMAGVGLVQLPILMVKEQLAAGELVAVLEEWSPGGR
;
A
#
# COMPACT_ATOMS: atom_id res chain seq x y z
N MET A 1 1.80 16.94 -2.61
CA MET A 1 1.43 16.13 -1.43
C MET A 1 2.72 15.59 -0.85
N GLY A 2 2.89 15.63 0.48
CA GLY A 2 4.12 15.19 1.15
C GLY A 2 4.28 13.66 1.14
N SER A 3 5.07 13.11 2.06
CA SER A 3 5.10 11.67 2.32
C SER A 3 4.41 11.40 3.66
N PRO A 4 3.60 10.32 3.79
CA PRO A 4 3.01 9.99 5.07
C PRO A 4 4.11 9.72 6.10
N SER A 5 3.96 10.27 7.31
CA SER A 5 4.95 10.13 8.40
C SER A 5 4.58 9.05 9.42
N ALA A 6 3.30 8.65 9.46
CA ALA A 6 2.78 7.63 10.36
C ALA A 6 1.66 6.80 9.70
N PRO A 7 1.44 5.54 10.13
CA PRO A 7 0.37 4.68 9.61
C PRO A 7 -1.02 5.33 9.62
N ALA A 8 -1.36 6.09 10.66
CA ALA A 8 -2.67 6.72 10.79
C ALA A 8 -2.96 7.71 9.64
N GLU A 9 -1.94 8.34 9.09
CA GLU A 9 -2.09 9.28 7.97
C GLU A 9 -2.56 8.59 6.70
N LEU A 10 -2.19 7.32 6.49
CA LEU A 10 -2.53 6.55 5.30
C LEU A 10 -4.04 6.47 5.03
N SER A 11 -4.87 6.59 6.07
CA SER A 11 -6.33 6.62 5.93
C SER A 11 -6.86 7.77 5.04
N HIS A 12 -6.09 8.85 4.90
CA HIS A 12 -6.42 10.00 4.05
C HIS A 12 -5.84 9.90 2.63
N TRP A 13 -5.03 8.86 2.36
CA TRP A 13 -4.40 8.67 1.07
C TRP A 13 -5.30 7.84 0.14
N PRO A 14 -5.29 8.13 -1.17
CA PRO A 14 -5.99 7.29 -2.13
C PRO A 14 -5.39 5.88 -2.12
N GLY A 15 -6.15 4.89 -1.68
CA GLY A 15 -5.71 3.50 -1.66
C GLY A 15 -6.15 2.73 -2.90
N LEU A 16 -5.34 1.75 -3.32
CA LEU A 16 -5.64 0.80 -4.38
C LEU A 16 -5.73 -0.59 -3.74
N SER A 17 -6.78 -1.35 -4.03
CA SER A 17 -7.01 -2.64 -3.37
C SER A 17 -7.38 -3.74 -4.34
N LEU A 18 -6.99 -4.97 -3.99
CA LEU A 18 -7.59 -6.15 -4.57
C LEU A 18 -9.05 -6.29 -4.11
N ALA A 19 -9.90 -6.82 -4.98
CA ALA A 19 -11.24 -7.24 -4.62
C ALA A 19 -11.14 -8.45 -3.66
N SER A 20 -11.57 -8.28 -2.41
CA SER A 20 -11.44 -9.31 -1.36
C SER A 20 -12.78 -9.92 -0.94
N GLY A 21 -13.87 -9.62 -1.67
CA GLY A 21 -15.24 -10.03 -1.32
C GLY A 21 -15.81 -9.37 -0.06
N LYS A 22 -14.97 -8.67 0.72
CA LYS A 22 -15.35 -7.84 1.87
C LYS A 22 -15.41 -6.38 1.44
N HIS A 23 -16.38 -5.63 1.97
CA HIS A 23 -16.47 -4.19 1.76
C HIS A 23 -15.46 -3.39 2.60
N ILE A 24 -14.76 -4.04 3.53
CA ILE A 24 -13.80 -3.40 4.43
C ILE A 24 -12.40 -3.61 3.87
N HIS A 25 -11.73 -2.52 3.54
CA HIS A 25 -10.36 -2.48 3.04
C HIS A 25 -9.43 -1.91 4.09
N ARG A 26 -8.25 -2.54 4.20
CA ARG A 26 -7.37 -2.30 5.32
C ARG A 26 -5.94 -2.68 5.04
N TRP A 27 -5.00 -1.89 5.55
CA TRP A 27 -3.59 -2.24 5.63
C TRP A 27 -3.26 -2.69 7.05
N GLU A 28 -2.61 -3.84 7.16
CA GLU A 28 -2.03 -4.33 8.41
C GLU A 28 -0.52 -4.10 8.34
N LEU A 29 -0.02 -3.22 9.19
CA LEU A 29 1.37 -2.78 9.20
C LEU A 29 2.04 -3.16 10.51
N TYR A 30 3.30 -3.56 10.41
CA TYR A 30 4.16 -4.01 11.50
C TYR A 30 5.35 -3.06 11.55
N GLY A 31 5.51 -2.40 12.70
CA GLY A 31 6.48 -1.36 12.92
C GLY A 31 7.58 -1.77 13.92
N PRO A 32 8.42 -0.80 14.32
CA PRO A 32 9.51 -1.04 15.25
C PRO A 32 8.99 -1.52 16.61
N GLN A 33 9.82 -2.28 17.32
CA GLN A 33 9.53 -2.79 18.68
C GLN A 33 8.25 -3.63 18.79
N GLY A 34 7.83 -4.27 17.68
CA GLY A 34 6.62 -5.10 17.65
C GLY A 34 5.32 -4.29 17.55
N ALA A 35 5.40 -3.00 17.22
CA ALA A 35 4.23 -2.17 16.97
C ALA A 35 3.38 -2.76 15.83
N ARG A 36 2.06 -2.62 15.97
CA ARG A 36 1.08 -3.02 14.94
C ARG A 36 0.13 -1.86 14.70
N ALA A 37 -0.13 -1.60 13.43
CA ALA A 37 -1.11 -0.61 13.01
C ALA A 37 -2.07 -1.25 12.02
N GLU A 38 -3.35 -0.99 12.24
CA GLU A 38 -4.43 -1.41 11.37
C GLU A 38 -5.08 -0.16 10.80
N VAL A 39 -4.97 0.05 9.50
CA VAL A 39 -5.43 1.27 8.84
C VAL A 39 -6.56 0.94 7.88
N HIS A 40 -7.77 1.37 8.23
CA HIS A 40 -8.92 1.30 7.35
C HIS A 40 -8.87 2.43 6.32
N PHE A 41 -9.22 2.12 5.07
CA PHE A 41 -9.24 3.11 4.00
C PHE A 41 -10.39 2.83 3.02
N THR A 42 -10.76 3.84 2.25
CA THR A 42 -11.69 3.70 1.12
C THR A 42 -10.88 3.66 -0.16
N PRO A 43 -10.85 2.53 -0.89
CA PRO A 43 -10.07 2.45 -2.12
C PRO A 43 -10.63 3.40 -3.18
N ARG A 44 -9.72 4.10 -3.86
CA ARG A 44 -10.03 4.85 -5.07
C ARG A 44 -10.20 3.92 -6.28
N MET A 45 -9.55 2.77 -6.25
CA MET A 45 -9.63 1.74 -7.28
C MET A 45 -9.65 0.36 -6.64
N ILE A 46 -10.54 -0.50 -7.14
CA ILE A 46 -10.64 -1.92 -6.76
C ILE A 46 -10.54 -2.74 -8.04
N THR A 47 -9.68 -3.76 -8.05
CA THR A 47 -9.53 -4.69 -9.18
C THR A 47 -9.14 -6.08 -8.69
N THR A 48 -9.24 -7.10 -9.52
CA THR A 48 -8.75 -8.46 -9.23
C THR A 48 -7.32 -8.69 -9.74
N ASP A 49 -6.76 -7.73 -10.48
CA ASP A 49 -5.47 -7.87 -11.14
C ASP A 49 -4.37 -7.08 -10.41
N MET A 50 -3.40 -7.79 -9.85
CA MET A 50 -2.24 -7.19 -9.18
C MET A 50 -1.33 -6.42 -10.14
N LEU A 51 -1.26 -6.81 -11.42
CA LEU A 51 -0.52 -6.07 -12.43
C LEU A 51 -1.15 -4.70 -12.66
N ALA A 52 -2.47 -4.66 -12.86
CA ALA A 52 -3.22 -3.41 -13.00
C ALA A 52 -3.05 -2.48 -11.78
N LEU A 53 -3.00 -3.04 -10.57
CA LEU A 53 -2.71 -2.27 -9.35
C LEU A 53 -1.32 -1.65 -9.38
N ARG A 54 -0.29 -2.39 -9.82
CA ARG A 54 1.07 -1.87 -9.92
C ARG A 54 1.16 -0.75 -10.94
N GLU A 55 0.60 -0.95 -12.13
CA GLU A 55 0.58 0.08 -13.19
C GLU A 55 -0.13 1.36 -12.71
N ALA A 56 -1.24 1.23 -11.99
CA ALA A 56 -1.94 2.37 -11.41
C ALA A 56 -1.11 3.07 -10.32
N ALA A 57 -0.36 2.34 -9.50
CA ALA A 57 0.54 2.92 -8.51
C ALA A 57 1.69 3.71 -9.17
N MET A 58 2.30 3.15 -10.22
CA MET A 58 3.34 3.84 -11.02
C MET A 58 2.79 5.10 -11.71
N ALA A 59 1.53 5.08 -12.14
CA ALA A 59 0.84 6.23 -12.69
C ALA A 59 0.43 7.28 -11.63
N GLY A 60 0.75 7.06 -10.35
CA GLY A 60 0.44 7.99 -9.26
C GLY A 60 -1.02 8.00 -8.82
N VAL A 61 -1.80 6.95 -9.13
CA VAL A 61 -3.23 6.88 -8.76
C VAL A 61 -3.41 6.77 -7.25
N GLY A 62 -2.51 6.08 -6.55
CA GLY A 62 -2.56 5.94 -5.10
C GLY A 62 -1.59 4.93 -4.51
N LEU A 63 -1.76 4.65 -3.22
CA LEU A 63 -0.99 3.70 -2.43
C LEU A 63 -1.49 2.27 -2.64
N VAL A 64 -0.57 1.31 -2.74
CA VAL A 64 -0.88 -0.09 -2.92
C VAL A 64 -0.02 -0.97 -2.01
N GLN A 65 -0.59 -2.07 -1.54
CA GLN A 65 0.16 -3.16 -0.90
C GLN A 65 0.25 -4.32 -1.90
N LEU A 66 1.47 -4.65 -2.34
CA LEU A 66 1.76 -5.76 -3.26
C LEU A 66 2.94 -6.61 -2.74
N PRO A 67 3.05 -7.89 -3.14
CA PRO A 67 4.24 -8.68 -2.87
C PRO A 67 5.51 -8.01 -3.39
N ILE A 68 6.57 -7.99 -2.58
CA ILE A 68 7.83 -7.33 -2.94
C ILE A 68 8.41 -7.83 -4.26
N LEU A 69 8.23 -9.13 -4.57
CA LEU A 69 8.68 -9.73 -5.82
C LEU A 69 8.04 -9.10 -7.07
N MET A 70 6.86 -8.49 -6.95
CA MET A 70 6.15 -7.86 -8.07
C MET A 70 6.56 -6.42 -8.34
N VAL A 71 7.20 -5.77 -7.36
CA VAL A 71 7.52 -4.33 -7.37
C VAL A 71 9.01 -4.04 -7.19
N LYS A 72 9.84 -5.09 -7.04
CA LYS A 72 11.28 -4.95 -6.76
C LYS A 72 12.01 -4.13 -7.83
N GLU A 73 11.69 -4.35 -9.10
CA GLU A 73 12.32 -3.62 -10.22
C GLU A 73 11.91 -2.14 -10.21
N GLN A 74 10.62 -1.86 -10.00
CA GLN A 74 10.09 -0.50 -9.93
C GLN A 74 10.65 0.28 -8.73
N LEU A 75 10.82 -0.39 -7.59
CA LEU A 75 11.48 0.19 -6.41
C LEU A 75 12.96 0.49 -6.69
N ALA A 76 13.67 -0.44 -7.36
CA ALA A 76 15.08 -0.25 -7.70
C ALA A 76 15.28 0.87 -8.74
N ALA A 77 14.32 1.04 -9.65
CA ALA A 77 14.32 2.10 -10.65
C ALA A 77 13.84 3.46 -10.11
N GLY A 78 13.28 3.51 -8.90
CA GLY A 78 12.69 4.72 -8.31
C GLY A 78 11.32 5.10 -8.90
N GLU A 79 10.70 4.23 -9.68
CA GLU A 79 9.35 4.38 -10.23
C GLU A 79 8.27 4.18 -9.15
N LEU A 80 8.57 3.34 -8.16
CA LEU A 80 7.83 3.22 -6.92
C LEU A 80 8.72 3.58 -5.75
N VAL A 81 8.11 4.07 -4.69
CA VAL A 81 8.78 4.40 -3.43
C VAL A 81 8.07 3.69 -2.29
N ALA A 82 8.84 3.04 -1.42
CA ALA A 82 8.29 2.46 -0.19
C ALA A 82 7.83 3.60 0.73
N VAL A 83 6.57 3.53 1.16
CA VAL A 83 6.02 4.49 2.12
C VAL A 83 6.21 3.96 3.54
N LEU A 84 6.50 4.85 4.49
CA LEU A 84 6.76 4.52 5.90
C LEU A 84 7.90 3.51 6.07
N GLU A 85 9.15 3.97 5.99
CA GLU A 85 10.35 3.12 5.96
C GLU A 85 10.46 2.09 7.11
N GLU A 86 9.99 2.45 8.31
CA GLU A 86 10.03 1.55 9.49
C GLU A 86 8.84 0.59 9.59
N TRP A 87 7.87 0.69 8.69
CA TRP A 87 6.65 -0.11 8.69
C TRP A 87 6.63 -1.06 7.50
N SER A 88 6.26 -2.30 7.77
CA SER A 88 6.14 -3.35 6.76
C SER A 88 4.74 -3.94 6.75
N PRO A 89 4.17 -4.25 5.58
CA PRO A 89 2.91 -4.96 5.52
C PRO A 89 3.05 -6.35 6.14
N GLY A 90 2.03 -6.76 6.89
CA GLY A 90 1.93 -8.12 7.40
C GLY A 90 1.57 -9.09 6.28
N GLY A 91 2.32 -10.18 6.19
CA GLY A 91 2.00 -11.27 5.26
C GLY A 91 3.26 -11.92 4.72
N ARG A 92 3.40 -13.19 5.07
CA ARG A 92 4.32 -14.14 4.42
C ARG A 92 3.76 -14.54 3.07
#